data_AF-X6LK12-F1
#
_entry.id   AF-X6LK12-F1
#
_cell.length_a   1.000
_cell.length_b   1.000
_cell.length_c   1.000
_cell.angle_alpha   90.00
_cell.angle_beta   90.00
_cell.angle_gamma   90.00
#
_symmetry.space_group_name_H-M   'P 1'
#
loop_
_entity.id
_entity.type
_entity.pdbx_description
1 polymer ?
#
loop_
_entity_poly.entity_id
_entity_poly.type
_entity_poly.pdbx_seq_one_letter_code
_entity_poly.pdbx_strand_id
1 'polypeptide(L)'
;LEEEKKEIQLIIQHWIRILNIKLGWIYEFDRLVVNYVMFYFKHLFVYLLIVIIYYNYLTQAKTIYMLETFCSSSKLFKTFTGHTGHVYSIDYSTFTGNQFLCSGASDGTVRIWDIDIDKQIQSFNAYSGCVLCVKFSPYHYHNHRRH
;
A
#
# COMPACT_ATOMS: atom_id res chain seq x y z
N LEU A 1 -29.57 -18.28 52.57
CA LEU A 1 -29.50 -19.02 51.29
C LEU A 1 -30.83 -19.69 50.90
N GLU A 2 -31.36 -20.68 51.62
CA GLU A 2 -32.66 -21.30 51.29
C GLU A 2 -33.85 -20.34 51.54
N GLU A 3 -33.80 -19.56 52.62
CA GLU A 3 -34.82 -18.55 52.98
C GLU A 3 -34.78 -17.32 52.07
N GLU A 4 -33.59 -16.79 51.78
CA GLU A 4 -33.42 -15.67 50.83
C GLU A 4 -33.93 -16.02 49.42
N LYS A 5 -33.72 -17.26 48.96
CA LYS A 5 -34.29 -17.73 47.69
C LYS A 5 -35.82 -17.72 47.72
N LYS A 6 -36.44 -18.11 48.85
CA LYS A 6 -37.90 -18.07 49.02
C LYS A 6 -38.43 -16.64 49.05
N GLU A 7 -37.74 -15.72 49.71
CA GLU A 7 -38.12 -14.29 49.72
C GLU A 7 -38.03 -13.66 48.34
N ILE A 8 -36.94 -13.90 47.60
CA ILE A 8 -36.79 -13.43 46.21
C ILE A 8 -37.90 -14.00 45.33
N GLN A 9 -38.25 -15.28 45.49
CA GLN A 9 -39.31 -15.92 44.72
C GLN A 9 -40.70 -15.35 45.04
N LEU A 10 -40.96 -14.99 46.29
CA LEU A 10 -42.19 -14.29 46.72
C LEU A 10 -42.28 -12.88 46.13
N ILE A 11 -41.18 -12.13 46.15
CA ILE A 11 -41.10 -10.79 45.57
C ILE A 11 -41.39 -10.87 44.07
N ILE A 12 -40.73 -11.77 43.34
CA ILE A 12 -40.95 -11.96 41.89
C ILE A 12 -42.41 -12.34 41.59
N GLN A 13 -43.00 -13.28 42.35
CA GLN A 13 -44.42 -13.65 42.17
C GLN A 13 -45.37 -12.49 42.44
N HIS A 14 -45.09 -11.68 43.46
CA HIS A 14 -45.89 -10.50 43.79
C HIS A 14 -45.86 -9.47 42.64
N TRP A 15 -44.67 -9.19 42.09
CA TRP A 15 -44.51 -8.27 40.96
C TRP A 15 -45.16 -8.78 39.68
N ILE A 16 -45.04 -10.06 39.34
CA ILE A 16 -45.71 -10.66 38.18
C ILE A 16 -47.23 -10.50 38.28
N ARG A 17 -47.78 -10.68 39.48
CA ARG A 17 -49.22 -10.56 39.75
C ARG A 17 -49.72 -9.11 39.70
N ILE A 18 -48.96 -8.16 40.23
CA ILE A 18 -49.26 -6.72 40.17
C ILE A 18 -49.20 -6.19 38.73
N LEU A 19 -48.14 -6.56 38.01
CA LEU A 19 -47.89 -6.07 36.65
C LEU A 19 -48.68 -6.84 35.58
N ASN A 20 -49.41 -7.89 35.98
CA ASN A 20 -50.25 -8.74 35.11
C ASN A 20 -49.49 -9.23 33.85
N ILE A 21 -48.20 -9.53 34.02
CA ILE A 21 -47.30 -9.91 32.93
C ILE A 21 -47.70 -11.29 32.44
N LYS A 22 -48.34 -11.36 31.27
CA LYS A 22 -48.60 -12.65 30.59
C LYS A 22 -47.27 -13.23 30.11
N LEU A 23 -47.01 -14.51 30.35
CA LEU A 23 -45.76 -15.19 29.95
C LEU A 23 -45.41 -14.99 28.45
N GLY A 24 -46.43 -14.80 27.60
CA GLY A 24 -46.26 -14.46 26.18
C GLY A 24 -45.58 -13.11 25.91
N TRP A 25 -45.66 -12.13 26.81
CA TRP A 25 -44.99 -10.83 26.66
C TRP A 25 -43.47 -10.94 26.68
N ILE A 26 -42.90 -11.86 27.46
CA ILE A 26 -41.46 -12.07 27.53
C ILE A 26 -40.96 -12.68 26.21
N TYR A 27 -41.69 -13.65 25.68
CA TYR A 27 -41.38 -14.26 24.38
C TYR A 27 -41.49 -13.27 23.21
N GLU A 28 -42.52 -12.42 23.20
CA GLU A 28 -42.68 -11.36 22.19
C GLU A 28 -41.57 -10.30 22.30
N PHE A 29 -41.13 -9.97 23.52
CA PHE A 29 -40.03 -9.05 23.75
C PHE A 29 -38.69 -9.63 23.26
N ASP A 30 -38.36 -10.87 23.62
CA ASP A 30 -37.14 -11.54 23.14
C ASP A 30 -37.11 -11.61 21.60
N ARG A 31 -38.25 -11.93 20.97
CA ARG A 31 -38.37 -11.97 19.52
C ARG A 31 -38.14 -10.60 18.88
N LEU A 32 -38.61 -9.53 19.51
CA LEU A 32 -38.39 -8.15 19.04
C LEU A 32 -36.91 -7.75 19.15
N VAL A 33 -36.26 -8.09 20.27
CA VAL A 33 -34.83 -7.85 20.46
C VAL A 33 -34.01 -8.62 19.42
N VAL A 34 -34.29 -9.90 19.21
CA VAL A 34 -33.59 -10.73 18.21
C VAL A 34 -33.80 -10.16 16.81
N ASN A 35 -35.02 -9.79 16.43
CA ASN A 35 -35.29 -9.22 15.12
C ASN A 35 -34.57 -7.87 14.90
N TYR A 36 -34.55 -7.01 15.92
CA TYR A 36 -33.84 -5.73 15.85
C TYR A 36 -32.33 -5.94 15.70
N VAL A 37 -31.75 -6.81 16.52
CA VAL A 37 -30.32 -7.14 16.50
C VAL A 37 -29.94 -7.78 15.17
N MET A 38 -30.73 -8.73 14.68
CA MET A 38 -30.52 -9.38 13.38
C MET A 38 -30.66 -8.39 12.21
N PHE A 39 -31.62 -7.47 12.26
CA PHE A 39 -31.78 -6.40 11.28
C PHE A 39 -30.55 -5.50 11.25
N TYR A 40 -30.08 -5.08 12.44
CA TYR A 40 -28.88 -4.27 12.58
C TYR A 40 -27.63 -5.00 12.05
N PHE A 41 -27.42 -6.25 12.43
CA PHE A 41 -26.29 -7.06 11.95
C PHE A 41 -26.33 -7.26 10.44
N LYS A 42 -27.51 -7.51 9.85
CA LYS A 42 -27.67 -7.63 8.40
C LYS A 42 -27.29 -6.32 7.71
N HIS A 43 -27.77 -5.19 8.22
CA HIS A 43 -27.47 -3.88 7.66
C HIS A 43 -25.99 -3.51 7.80
N LEU A 44 -25.38 -3.82 8.95
CA LEU A 44 -23.96 -3.64 9.22
C LEU A 44 -23.10 -4.50 8.29
N PHE A 45 -23.49 -5.77 8.08
CA PHE A 45 -22.79 -6.67 7.17
C PHE A 45 -22.85 -6.18 5.71
N VAL A 46 -24.03 -5.75 5.25
CA VAL A 46 -24.20 -5.17 3.91
C VAL A 46 -23.36 -3.89 3.77
N TYR A 47 -23.40 -3.01 4.76
CA TYR A 47 -22.57 -1.79 4.78
C TYR A 47 -21.08 -2.11 4.70
N LEU A 48 -20.60 -3.06 5.52
CA LEU A 48 -19.20 -3.49 5.51
C LEU A 48 -18.80 -4.04 4.13
N LEU A 49 -19.68 -4.83 3.50
CA LEU A 49 -19.43 -5.44 2.19
C LEU A 49 -19.33 -4.37 1.09
N ILE A 50 -20.20 -3.35 1.11
CA ILE A 50 -20.13 -2.19 0.22
C ILE A 50 -18.82 -1.43 0.43
N VAL A 51 -18.43 -1.19 1.67
CA VAL A 51 -17.17 -0.50 2.02
C VAL A 51 -15.96 -1.27 1.50
N ILE A 52 -15.92 -2.58 1.66
CA ILE A 52 -14.83 -3.44 1.14
C ILE A 52 -14.74 -3.36 -0.38
N ILE A 53 -15.88 -3.43 -1.08
CA ILE A 53 -15.93 -3.30 -2.55
C ILE A 53 -15.42 -1.92 -2.98
N TYR A 54 -15.87 -0.86 -2.31
CA TYR A 54 -15.44 0.52 -2.61
C TYR A 54 -13.93 0.69 -2.45
N TYR A 55 -13.34 0.21 -1.35
CA TYR A 55 -11.90 0.30 -1.15
C TYR A 55 -11.11 -0.56 -2.15
N ASN A 56 -11.59 -1.76 -2.53
CA ASN A 56 -10.97 -2.56 -3.59
C ASN A 56 -11.03 -1.88 -4.95
N TYR A 57 -12.17 -1.29 -5.30
CA TYR A 57 -12.31 -0.53 -6.54
C TYR A 57 -11.36 0.67 -6.54
N LEU A 58 -11.25 1.40 -5.42
CA LEU A 58 -10.35 2.54 -5.30
C LEU A 58 -8.88 2.15 -5.44
N THR A 59 -8.45 1.03 -4.84
CA THR A 59 -7.07 0.56 -4.97
C THR A 59 -6.77 0.11 -6.39
N GLN A 60 -7.69 -0.62 -7.04
CA GLN A 60 -7.55 -1.03 -8.44
C GLN A 60 -7.57 0.17 -9.41
N ALA A 61 -8.44 1.14 -9.20
CA ALA A 61 -8.48 2.37 -9.99
C ALA A 61 -7.18 3.17 -9.83
N LYS A 62 -6.62 3.22 -8.62
CA LYS A 62 -5.34 3.91 -8.36
C LYS A 62 -4.17 3.23 -9.06
N THR A 63 -4.10 1.90 -9.07
CA THR A 63 -3.03 1.17 -9.78
C THR A 63 -3.15 1.33 -11.29
N ILE A 64 -4.36 1.26 -11.83
CA ILE A 64 -4.63 1.51 -13.26
C ILE A 64 -4.22 2.94 -13.64
N TYR A 65 -4.65 3.94 -12.88
CA TYR A 65 -4.30 5.33 -13.14
C TYR A 65 -2.78 5.59 -13.06
N MET A 66 -2.10 4.99 -12.09
CA MET A 66 -0.63 5.06 -11.98
C MET A 66 0.04 4.46 -13.21
N LEU A 67 -0.42 3.29 -13.66
CA LEU A 67 0.11 2.60 -14.83
C LEU A 67 -0.14 3.41 -16.12
N GLU A 68 -1.34 3.94 -16.30
CA GLU A 68 -1.69 4.80 -17.44
C GLU A 68 -0.86 6.08 -17.46
N THR A 69 -0.61 6.69 -16.30
CA THR A 69 0.26 7.87 -16.17
C THR A 69 1.70 7.52 -16.56
N PHE A 70 2.20 6.36 -16.14
CA PHE A 70 3.52 5.86 -16.51
C PHE A 70 3.63 5.54 -18.00
N CYS A 71 2.63 4.86 -18.58
CA CYS A 71 2.58 4.56 -20.01
C CYS A 71 2.46 5.84 -20.85
N SER A 72 1.68 6.81 -20.41
CA SER A 72 1.52 8.10 -21.11
C SER A 72 2.77 8.98 -21.03
N SER A 73 3.56 8.89 -19.95
CA SER A 73 4.82 9.62 -19.81
C SER A 73 6.00 8.94 -20.51
N SER A 74 5.85 7.70 -21.00
CA SER A 74 6.90 6.89 -21.62
C SER A 74 7.38 7.36 -23.00
N LYS A 75 7.18 8.63 -23.35
CA LYS A 75 7.77 9.22 -24.56
C LYS A 75 9.30 9.17 -24.40
N LEU A 76 9.97 8.47 -25.31
CA LEU A 76 11.44 8.42 -25.38
C LEU A 76 11.96 9.87 -25.40
N PHE A 77 12.59 10.28 -24.30
CA PHE A 77 13.03 11.65 -24.12
C PHE A 77 14.41 11.88 -24.73
N LYS A 78 15.35 10.95 -24.51
CA LYS A 78 16.77 11.06 -24.89
C LYS A 78 17.35 9.70 -25.27
N THR A 79 18.35 9.71 -26.15
CA THR A 79 19.07 8.50 -26.58
C THR A 79 20.57 8.74 -26.46
N PHE A 80 21.22 8.00 -25.56
CA PHE A 80 22.67 8.06 -25.37
C PHE A 80 23.36 7.04 -26.26
N THR A 81 23.94 7.48 -27.37
CA THR A 81 24.71 6.64 -28.29
C THR A 81 26.19 6.73 -27.98
N GLY A 82 26.86 5.60 -27.81
CA GLY A 82 28.32 5.58 -27.62
C GLY A 82 28.89 4.21 -27.33
N HIS A 83 28.14 3.35 -26.64
CA HIS A 83 28.55 1.97 -26.44
C HIS A 83 28.61 1.21 -27.77
N THR A 84 29.69 0.46 -27.98
CA THR A 84 29.88 -0.39 -29.16
C THR A 84 29.39 -1.82 -28.93
N GLY A 85 28.89 -2.10 -27.73
CA GLY A 85 28.40 -3.40 -27.29
C GLY A 85 27.08 -3.32 -26.53
N HIS A 86 26.54 -4.46 -26.12
CA HIS A 86 25.30 -4.51 -25.36
C HIS A 86 25.47 -3.89 -23.98
N VAL A 87 24.59 -2.97 -23.60
CA VAL A 87 24.55 -2.39 -22.25
C VAL A 87 23.92 -3.43 -21.32
N TYR A 88 24.68 -3.87 -20.32
CA TYR A 88 24.21 -4.86 -19.34
C TYR A 88 23.74 -4.23 -18.04
N SER A 89 24.19 -3.03 -17.72
CA SER A 89 23.89 -2.40 -16.44
C SER A 89 23.82 -0.88 -16.58
N ILE A 90 22.87 -0.30 -15.84
CA ILE A 90 22.66 1.14 -15.75
C ILE A 90 22.42 1.48 -14.27
N ASP A 91 22.95 2.61 -13.83
CA ASP A 91 22.67 3.18 -12.52
C ASP A 91 22.51 4.70 -12.64
N TYR A 92 21.69 5.29 -11.76
CA TYR A 92 21.34 6.70 -11.80
C TYR A 92 21.60 7.35 -10.44
N SER A 93 22.14 8.56 -10.46
CA SER A 93 22.46 9.33 -9.26
C SER A 93 22.13 10.80 -9.46
N THR A 94 21.50 11.40 -8.45
CA THR A 94 21.25 12.85 -8.38
C THR A 94 22.14 13.45 -7.29
N PHE A 95 23.39 13.76 -7.64
CA PHE A 95 24.32 14.36 -6.69
C PHE A 95 24.17 15.89 -6.75
N THR A 96 23.85 16.52 -5.61
CA THR A 96 23.79 17.98 -5.44
C THR A 96 22.98 18.76 -6.48
N GLY A 97 21.96 18.15 -7.08
CA GLY A 97 21.09 18.78 -8.08
C GLY A 97 21.44 18.45 -9.54
N ASN A 98 22.59 17.85 -9.81
CA ASN A 98 22.97 17.36 -11.14
C ASN A 98 22.58 15.90 -11.31
N GLN A 99 22.15 15.55 -12.51
CA GLN A 99 21.67 14.21 -12.85
C GLN A 99 22.72 13.44 -13.65
N PHE A 100 23.26 12.39 -13.04
CA PHE A 100 24.27 11.53 -13.66
C PHE A 100 23.72 10.12 -13.90
N LEU A 101 24.01 9.59 -15.09
CA LEU A 101 23.76 8.20 -15.45
C LEU A 101 25.09 7.48 -15.64
N CYS A 102 25.21 6.27 -15.09
CA CYS A 102 26.34 5.38 -15.33
C CYS A 102 25.84 4.16 -16.11
N SER A 103 26.56 3.76 -17.15
CA SER A 103 26.24 2.58 -17.95
C SER A 103 27.46 1.70 -18.15
N GLY A 104 27.30 0.38 -18.01
CA GLY A 104 28.32 -0.63 -18.27
C GLY A 104 27.89 -1.53 -19.42
N ALA A 105 28.82 -1.85 -20.33
CA ALA A 105 28.52 -2.63 -21.53
C ALA A 105 29.52 -3.76 -21.83
N SER A 106 29.17 -4.56 -22.83
CA SER A 106 29.99 -5.66 -23.36
C SER A 106 31.26 -5.20 -24.08
N ASP A 107 31.36 -3.91 -24.39
CA ASP A 107 32.57 -3.27 -24.94
C ASP A 107 33.69 -3.09 -23.90
N GLY A 108 33.44 -3.52 -22.66
CA GLY A 108 34.36 -3.36 -21.54
C GLY A 108 34.48 -1.92 -21.06
N THR A 109 33.54 -1.06 -21.43
CA THR A 109 33.54 0.35 -21.00
C THR A 109 32.44 0.63 -20.00
N VAL A 110 32.76 1.50 -19.05
CA VAL A 110 31.81 2.19 -18.19
C VAL A 110 31.74 3.63 -18.65
N ARG A 111 30.56 4.11 -19.01
CA ARG A 111 30.34 5.50 -19.44
C ARG A 111 29.50 6.24 -18.40
N ILE A 112 29.89 7.47 -18.13
CA ILE A 112 29.14 8.41 -17.31
C ILE A 112 28.55 9.49 -18.21
N TRP A 113 27.25 9.71 -18.08
CA TRP A 113 26.47 10.67 -18.84
C TRP A 113 25.95 11.76 -17.91
N ASP A 114 26.04 13.01 -18.37
CA ASP A 114 25.32 14.14 -17.80
C ASP A 114 23.96 14.21 -18.47
N ILE A 115 22.87 14.07 -17.71
CA ILE A 115 21.52 14.16 -18.25
C ILE A 115 21.12 15.61 -18.51
N ASP A 116 21.67 16.57 -17.76
CA ASP A 116 21.36 17.99 -17.92
C ASP A 116 22.05 18.53 -19.20
N ILE A 117 23.29 18.11 -19.46
CA ILE A 117 24.07 18.53 -20.64
C ILE A 117 23.86 17.60 -21.85
N ASP A 118 23.22 16.44 -21.65
CA ASP A 118 22.94 15.42 -22.68
C ASP A 118 24.22 14.90 -23.37
N LYS A 119 25.31 14.77 -22.60
CA LYS A 119 26.62 14.39 -23.12
C LYS A 119 27.32 13.39 -22.22
N GLN A 120 28.17 12.57 -22.83
CA GLN A 120 29.11 11.75 -22.10
C GLN A 120 30.17 12.63 -21.45
N ILE A 121 30.33 12.50 -20.13
CA ILE A 121 31.34 13.20 -19.35
C ILE A 121 32.64 12.40 -19.33
N GLN A 122 32.52 11.09 -19.10
CA GLN A 122 33.67 10.23 -18.87
C GLN A 122 33.42 8.82 -19.40
N SER A 123 34.50 8.17 -19.85
CA SER A 123 34.54 6.74 -20.13
C SER A 123 35.70 6.10 -19.41
N PHE A 124 35.45 4.98 -18.75
CA PHE A 124 36.45 4.11 -18.16
C PHE A 124 36.51 2.82 -18.96
N ASN A 125 37.72 2.41 -19.35
CA ASN A 125 37.93 1.10 -19.95
C ASN A 125 38.29 0.13 -18.83
N ALA A 126 37.42 -0.85 -18.59
CA ALA A 126 37.73 -2.02 -17.78
C ALA A 126 38.55 -2.98 -18.65
N TYR A 127 39.85 -3.07 -18.37
CA TYR A 127 40.89 -3.52 -19.30
C TYR A 127 40.84 -4.95 -19.85
N SER A 128 39.79 -5.77 -19.62
CA SER A 128 39.56 -7.02 -20.39
C SER A 128 38.29 -7.74 -19.91
N GLY A 129 37.09 -7.27 -20.28
CA GLY A 129 35.86 -8.05 -20.08
C GLY A 129 34.57 -7.24 -20.09
N CYS A 130 33.43 -7.92 -20.29
CA CYS A 130 32.11 -7.30 -20.24
C CYS A 130 31.81 -6.73 -18.86
N VAL A 131 31.35 -5.48 -18.79
CA VAL A 131 30.89 -4.89 -17.53
C VAL A 131 29.45 -5.31 -17.28
N LEU A 132 29.27 -6.25 -16.35
CA LEU A 132 27.95 -6.81 -16.03
C LEU A 132 27.17 -5.98 -15.00
N CYS A 133 27.84 -5.18 -14.17
CA CYS A 133 27.20 -4.41 -13.12
C CYS A 133 27.95 -3.10 -12.86
N VAL A 134 27.22 -1.99 -12.80
CA VAL A 134 27.70 -0.68 -12.34
C VAL A 134 26.80 -0.17 -11.23
N LYS A 135 27.41 0.41 -10.19
CA LYS A 135 26.70 1.03 -9.06
C LYS A 135 27.43 2.27 -8.59
N PHE A 136 26.68 3.35 -8.37
CA PHE A 136 27.16 4.51 -7.63
C PHE A 136 27.30 4.15 -6.15
N SER A 137 28.40 4.57 -5.54
CA SER A 137 28.58 4.40 -4.10
C SER A 137 27.65 5.35 -3.34
N PRO A 138 26.91 4.87 -2.32
CA PRO A 138 26.05 5.71 -1.50
C PRO A 138 26.85 6.66 -0.57
N TYR A 139 28.16 6.44 -0.39
CA TYR A 139 28.97 7.22 0.55
C TYR A 139 29.06 8.72 0.22
N HIS A 140 28.88 9.11 -1.05
CA HIS A 140 28.87 10.52 -1.45
C HIS A 140 27.57 11.26 -1.09
N TYR A 141 26.48 10.54 -0.76
CA TYR A 141 25.19 11.19 -0.43
C TYR A 141 25.21 11.95 0.92
N HIS A 142 26.05 11.54 1.87
CA HIS A 142 25.97 12.03 3.25
C HIS A 142 26.87 13.22 3.59
N ASN A 143 27.95 13.47 2.83
CA ASN A 143 28.90 14.54 3.17
C ASN A 143 28.50 15.94 2.68
N HIS A 144 27.60 16.07 1.70
CA HIS A 144 27.19 17.38 1.17
C HIS A 144 25.89 17.96 1.75
N ARG A 145 25.22 17.26 2.68
CA ARG A 145 24.12 17.86 3.48
C ARG A 145 24.58 18.47 4.81
N ARG A 146 25.90 18.53 5.06
CA ARG A 146 26.49 19.04 6.31
C ARG A 146 27.32 20.32 6.16
N HIS A 147 27.26 20.98 5.00
CA HIS A 147 27.84 22.32 4.83
C HIS A 147 26.79 23.31 4.37
#